data_AF-A0A7W0V660-F1
#
_entry.id   AF-A0A7W0V660-F1
#
_cell.length_a   1.000
_cell.length_b   1.000
_cell.length_c   1.000
_cell.angle_alpha   90.00
_cell.angle_beta   90.00
_cell.angle_gamma   90.00
#
_symmetry.space_group_name_H-M   'P 1'
#
loop_
_entity.id
_entity.type
_entity.pdbx_description
1 polymer ?
#
loop_
_entity_poly.entity_id
_entity_poly.type
_entity_poly.pdbx_seq_one_letter_code
_entity_poly.pdbx_strand_id
1 'polypeptide(L)' 'MTESVFPGSLVDAAWLAAHLENGDVRVIDIRGYVHTADLGNGQQHADYVAAAEEYAAAHIPGSVFVDWTVDITDPESPI' A
#
# COMPACT_ATOMS: atom_id res chain seq x y z
N MET A 1 5.93 -5.30 -20.84
CA MET A 1 5.87 -4.42 -19.66
C MET A 1 6.30 -3.05 -20.13
N THR A 2 5.44 -2.03 -20.05
CA THR A 2 5.81 -0.66 -20.40
C THR A 2 6.89 -0.21 -19.42
N GLU A 3 8.04 0.28 -19.91
CA GLU A 3 9.08 0.81 -19.03
C GLU A 3 8.49 1.95 -18.18
N SER A 4 8.78 1.93 -16.88
CA SER A 4 8.41 3.03 -15.99
C SER A 4 9.14 4.30 -16.43
N VAL A 5 8.46 5.45 -16.32
CA VAL A 5 9.05 6.78 -16.56
C VAL A 5 10.18 7.11 -15.57
N PHE A 6 10.32 6.34 -14.50
CA PHE A 6 11.47 6.34 -13.60
C PHE A 6 12.20 4.99 -13.71
N PRO A 7 13.28 4.89 -14.50
CA PRO A 7 14.03 3.63 -14.64
C PRO A 7 14.41 3.04 -13.28
N GLY A 8 14.18 1.75 -13.09
CA GLY A 8 14.46 1.04 -11.84
C GLY A 8 13.41 1.19 -10.73
N SER A 9 12.32 1.94 -10.94
CA SER A 9 11.23 2.06 -9.94
C SER A 9 10.28 0.85 -9.87
N LEU A 10 10.29 0.01 -10.90
CA LEU A 10 9.55 -1.25 -10.93
C LEU A 10 10.55 -2.39 -11.02
N VAL A 11 10.30 -3.43 -10.24
CA VAL A 11 11.08 -4.67 -10.21
C VAL A 11 10.12 -5.82 -10.42
N ASP A 12 10.63 -6.93 -10.96
CA ASP A 12 9.84 -8.17 -11.04
C ASP A 12 9.97 -8.99 -9.74
N ALA A 13 9.17 -10.06 -9.67
CA ALA A 13 9.15 -10.94 -8.51
C ALA A 13 10.47 -11.71 -8.31
N ALA A 14 11.20 -11.99 -9.39
CA ALA A 14 12.47 -12.72 -9.31
C ALA A 14 13.57 -11.84 -8.70
N TRP A 15 13.62 -10.57 -9.11
CA TRP A 15 14.47 -9.57 -8.48
C TRP A 15 14.12 -9.45 -7.01
N LEU A 16 12.85 -9.27 -6.66
CA LEU A 16 12.45 -9.11 -5.26
C LEU A 16 12.86 -10.32 -4.40
N ALA A 17 12.59 -11.55 -4.88
CA ALA A 17 12.97 -12.77 -4.19
C ALA A 17 14.49 -12.86 -3.94
N ALA A 18 15.32 -12.40 -4.88
CA ALA A 18 16.77 -12.38 -4.75
C ALA A 18 17.29 -11.31 -3.77
N HIS A 19 16.46 -10.35 -3.34
CA HIS A 19 16.86 -9.22 -2.50
C HIS A 19 16.14 -9.15 -1.15
N LEU A 20 15.34 -10.15 -0.76
CA LEU A 20 14.61 -10.15 0.52
C LEU A 20 15.52 -10.06 1.76
N GLU A 21 16.75 -10.57 1.65
CA GLU A 21 17.74 -10.54 2.74
C GLU A 21 18.72 -9.36 2.62
N ASN A 22 18.59 -8.53 1.59
CA ASN A 22 19.45 -7.37 1.43
C ASN A 22 19.05 -6.29 2.45
N GLY A 23 19.97 -5.92 3.35
CA GLY A 23 19.74 -4.89 4.37
C GLY A 23 19.44 -3.49 3.81
N ASP A 24 19.80 -3.23 2.54
CA ASP A 24 19.48 -1.99 1.85
C ASP A 24 18.06 -1.98 1.24
N VAL A 25 17.33 -3.10 1.31
CA VAL A 25 15.97 -3.25 0.77
C VAL A 25 14.97 -3.48 1.90
N ARG A 26 13.90 -2.69 1.92
CA ARG A 26 12.75 -2.91 2.80
C ARG A 26 11.47 -3.03 1.99
N VAL A 27 10.76 -4.14 2.20
CA VAL A 27 9.44 -4.36 1.59
C VAL A 27 8.38 -3.78 2.51
N ILE A 28 7.55 -2.91 1.95
CA ILE A 28 6.40 -2.31 2.65
C ILE A 28 5.14 -2.83 1.99
N ASP A 29 4.25 -3.38 2.79
CA ASP A 29 2.91 -3.75 2.39
C ASP A 29 1.93 -2.69 2.89
N ILE A 30 1.33 -1.97 1.95
CA ILE A 30 0.43 -0.85 2.21
C ILE A 30 -0.98 -1.15 1.70
N ARG A 31 -1.34 -2.44 1.65
CA ARG A 31 -2.62 -2.90 1.12
C ARG A 31 -3.82 -2.32 1.87
N GLY A 32 -4.86 -2.02 1.11
CA GLY A 32 -6.13 -1.53 1.62
C GLY A 32 -7.12 -1.31 0.49
N TYR A 33 -8.31 -0.87 0.87
CA TYR A 33 -9.45 -0.67 -0.02
C TYR A 33 -10.04 0.71 0.19
N VAL A 34 -10.67 1.22 -0.87
CA VAL A 34 -11.50 2.42 -0.84
C VAL A 34 -12.90 2.01 -1.27
N HIS A 35 -13.85 2.12 -0.35
CA HIS A 35 -15.26 1.88 -0.65
C HIS A 35 -15.95 3.22 -0.85
N THR A 36 -16.56 3.42 -2.02
CA THR A 36 -17.25 4.67 -2.34
C THR A 36 -18.76 4.46 -2.36
N ALA A 37 -19.48 5.43 -1.80
CA ALA A 37 -20.93 5.51 -1.86
C ALA A 37 -21.35 6.85 -2.45
N ASP A 38 -22.22 6.82 -3.46
CA ASP A 38 -22.87 8.02 -3.99
C ASP A 38 -23.96 8.48 -3.04
N LEU A 39 -23.87 9.73 -2.58
CA LEU A 39 -24.86 10.35 -1.69
C LEU A 39 -25.88 11.21 -2.45
N GLY A 40 -25.75 11.30 -3.79
CA GLY A 40 -26.54 12.18 -4.64
C GLY A 40 -26.01 13.61 -4.68
N ASN A 41 -26.54 14.42 -5.58
CA ASN A 41 -26.19 15.85 -5.75
C ASN A 41 -24.69 16.11 -5.98
N GLY A 42 -23.96 15.14 -6.56
CA GLY A 42 -22.51 15.25 -6.78
C GLY A 42 -21.67 15.02 -5.52
N GLN A 43 -22.27 14.58 -4.41
CA GLN A 43 -21.57 14.24 -3.18
C GLN A 43 -21.25 12.74 -3.16
N GLN A 44 -20.05 12.41 -2.67
CA GLN A 44 -19.62 11.02 -2.46
C GLN A 44 -19.03 10.88 -1.07
N HIS A 45 -19.26 9.72 -0.46
CA HIS A 45 -18.57 9.28 0.74
C HIS A 45 -17.54 8.21 0.37
N ALA A 46 -16.38 8.24 1.03
CA ALA A 46 -15.33 7.25 0.84
C ALA A 46 -14.90 6.69 2.21
N ASP A 47 -15.05 5.39 2.39
CA ASP A 47 -14.50 4.66 3.52
C ASP A 47 -13.14 4.08 3.12
N TYR A 48 -12.10 4.52 3.82
CA TYR A 48 -10.73 4.07 3.64
C TYR A 48 -10.41 2.98 4.66
N VAL A 49 -10.07 1.78 4.17
CA VAL A 49 -9.90 0.61 5.02
C VAL A 49 -8.53 -0.01 4.77
N ALA A 50 -7.71 -0.07 5.81
CA ALA A 50 -6.44 -0.80 5.78
C ALA A 50 -6.70 -2.31 5.94
N ALA A 51 -5.97 -3.15 5.20
CA ALA A 51 -6.22 -4.59 5.17
C ALA A 51 -5.20 -5.39 6.01
N ALA A 52 -5.11 -5.05 7.31
CA ALA A 52 -4.18 -5.66 8.26
C ALA A 52 -4.42 -7.17 8.46
N GLU A 53 -5.68 -7.62 8.41
CA GLU A 53 -6.04 -9.04 8.55
C GLU A 53 -5.54 -9.86 7.37
N GLU A 54 -5.62 -9.33 6.15
CA GLU A 54 -5.09 -9.99 4.95
C GLU A 54 -3.56 -10.05 4.96
N TYR A 55 -2.92 -8.98 5.43
CA TYR A 55 -1.49 -8.98 5.68
C TYR A 55 -1.12 -10.10 6.66
N ALA A 56 -1.83 -10.20 7.79
CA ALA A 56 -1.59 -11.25 8.79
C ALA A 56 -1.83 -12.66 8.22
N ALA A 57 -2.81 -12.83 7.32
CA ALA A 57 -3.08 -14.10 6.66
C ALA A 57 -1.96 -14.52 5.69
N ALA A 58 -1.46 -13.59 4.87
CA ALA A 58 -0.31 -13.82 3.99
C ALA A 58 0.33 -12.51 3.50
N HIS A 59 1.66 -12.47 3.59
CA HIS A 59 2.50 -11.36 3.12
C HIS A 59 3.85 -11.87 2.61
N ILE A 60 4.61 -10.97 1.96
CA ILE A 60 5.97 -11.25 1.50
C ILE A 60 6.89 -11.41 2.73
N PRO A 61 7.74 -12.45 2.81
CA PRO A 61 8.62 -12.65 3.96
C PRO A 61 9.46 -11.40 4.27
N GLY A 62 9.47 -10.98 5.55
CA GLY A 62 10.24 -9.83 6.02
C GLY A 62 9.64 -8.45 5.69
N SER A 63 8.47 -8.40 5.02
CA SER A 63 7.75 -7.14 4.83
C SER A 63 7.29 -6.55 6.15
N VAL A 64 6.95 -5.26 6.14
CA VAL A 64 6.21 -4.60 7.20
C VAL A 64 4.88 -4.08 6.67
N PHE A 65 3.86 -4.16 7.50
CA PHE A 65 2.59 -3.52 7.21
C PHE A 65 2.65 -2.03 7.57
N VAL A 66 2.09 -1.18 6.71
CA VAL A 66 1.85 0.24 6.97
C VAL A 66 0.36 0.50 6.80
N ASP A 67 -0.29 0.96 7.86
CA ASP A 67 -1.66 1.44 7.80
C ASP A 67 -1.67 2.85 7.19
N TRP A 68 -1.93 2.92 5.90
CA TRP A 68 -1.95 4.18 5.15
C TRP A 68 -3.06 5.15 5.56
N THR A 69 -3.98 4.73 6.43
CA THR A 69 -5.04 5.59 6.95
C THR A 69 -4.59 6.38 8.18
N VAL A 70 -3.54 5.94 8.88
CA VAL A 70 -3.08 6.56 10.14
C VAL A 70 -1.56 6.70 10.31
N ASP A 71 -0.75 5.79 9.78
CA ASP A 71 0.70 5.74 10.08
C ASP A 71 1.50 6.81 9.33
N ILE A 72 0.98 7.26 8.19
CA ILE A 72 1.65 8.18 7.26
C ILE A 72 0.74 9.35 6.84
N THR A 73 -0.37 9.53 7.55
CA THR A 73 -1.30 10.64 7.37
C THR A 73 -1.27 11.53 8.62
N ASP A 74 -1.90 12.70 8.52
CA ASP A 74 -2.26 13.51 9.67
C ASP A 74 -3.79 13.36 9.89
N PRO A 75 -4.23 12.47 10.80
CA PRO A 75 -5.66 12.22 11.02
C PRO A 75 -6.41 13.43 11.56
N GLU A 76 -5.69 14.36 12.20
CA GLU A 76 -6.25 15.57 12.80
C GLU A 76 -6.17 16.77 11.85
N SER A 77 -5.71 16.57 10.62
CA SER A 77 -5.59 17.63 9.64
C SER A 77 -6.97 18.22 9.33
N PRO A 78 -7.16 19.55 9.45
CA PRO A 78 -8.41 20.17 9.05
C PRO A 78 -8.56 20.10 7.52
N ILE A 79 -9.71 19.59 7.08
CA ILE A 79 -10.04 19.35 5.65
C ILE A 79 -10.70 20.58 5.02
#